data_AF-S4P8J7-F1
#
_entry.id   AF-S4P8J7-F1
#
_cell.length_a   1.000
_cell.length_b   1.000
_cell.length_c   1.000
_cell.angle_alpha   90.00
_cell.angle_beta   90.00
_cell.angle_gamma   90.00
#
_symmetry.space_group_name_H-M   'P 1'
#
loop_
_entity.id
_entity.type
_entity.pdbx_description
1 polymer ?
#
loop_
_entity_poly.entity_id
_entity_poly.type
_entity_poly.pdbx_seq_one_letter_code
_entity_poly.pdbx_strand_id
1 'polypeptide(L)'
;MRALDMLAAYYVQEANKEKSKDKKKELFTKATLLYTMADKIIMYDQNHLLGRAYFCLLEGDKMGQADTQFNFVLNQSPNNVPSLLGKACIAFNRKDYRGALA
;
A
#
# COMPACT_ATOMS: atom_id res chain seq x y z
N MET A 1 9.12 -13.58 7.35
CA MET A 1 8.44 -12.27 7.36
C MET A 1 8.70 -11.50 6.07
N ARG A 2 9.92 -10.98 5.83
CA ARG A 2 10.28 -10.30 4.57
C ARG A 2 9.84 -11.03 3.29
N ALA A 3 9.94 -12.36 3.27
CA ALA A 3 9.50 -13.15 2.11
C ALA A 3 7.99 -13.06 1.82
N LEU A 4 7.12 -13.00 2.84
CA LEU A 4 5.68 -12.86 2.65
C LEU A 4 5.33 -11.46 2.14
N ASP A 5 5.91 -10.43 2.74
CA ASP A 5 5.70 -9.04 2.32
C ASP A 5 6.24 -8.78 0.90
N MET A 6 7.42 -9.32 0.59
CA MET A 6 7.99 -9.24 -0.76
C MET A 6 7.11 -9.94 -1.79
N LEU A 7 6.59 -11.13 -1.47
CA LEU A 7 5.68 -11.86 -2.37
C LEU A 7 4.35 -11.12 -2.54
N ALA A 8 3.80 -10.55 -1.46
CA ALA A 8 2.58 -9.74 -1.52
C ALA A 8 2.80 -8.49 -2.38
N ALA A 9 3.89 -7.75 -2.16
CA ALA A 9 4.26 -6.59 -2.95
C ALA A 9 4.48 -6.95 -4.43
N TYR A 10 5.08 -8.10 -4.73
CA TYR A 10 5.21 -8.60 -6.09
C TYR A 10 3.85 -8.80 -6.77
N TYR A 11 2.91 -9.48 -6.10
CA TYR A 11 1.56 -9.65 -6.65
C TYR A 11 0.81 -8.34 -6.84
N VAL A 12 1.00 -7.35 -5.95
CA VAL A 12 0.43 -6.00 -6.12
C VAL A 12 0.99 -5.32 -7.37
N GLN A 13 2.29 -5.43 -7.61
CA GLN A 13 2.92 -4.87 -8.81
C GLN A 13 2.44 -5.56 -10.08
N GLU A 14 2.32 -6.89 -10.09
CA GLU A 14 1.74 -7.62 -11.21
C GLU A 14 0.27 -7.22 -11.44
N ALA A 15 -0.53 -7.11 -10.38
CA ALA A 15 -1.94 -6.72 -10.48
C ALA A 15 -2.11 -5.31 -11.06
N ASN A 16 -1.17 -4.41 -10.79
CA ASN A 16 -1.19 -3.05 -11.34
C ASN A 16 -0.85 -3.02 -12.84
N LYS A 17 -0.03 -3.96 -13.33
CA LYS A 17 0.34 -4.09 -14.75
C LYS A 17 -0.69 -4.90 -15.56
N GLU A 18 -1.48 -5.72 -14.89
CA GLU A 18 -2.46 -6.61 -15.51
C GLU A 18 -3.66 -5.84 -16.10
N LYS A 19 -4.05 -6.20 -17.32
CA LYS A 19 -5.17 -5.59 -18.06
C LYS A 19 -6.48 -6.33 -17.83
N SER A 20 -6.41 -7.65 -17.62
CA SER A 20 -7.59 -8.47 -17.34
C SER A 20 -8.14 -8.17 -15.94
N LYS A 21 -9.42 -7.79 -15.86
CA LYS A 21 -10.09 -7.49 -14.58
C LYS A 21 -10.14 -8.71 -13.65
N ASP A 22 -10.34 -9.91 -14.19
CA ASP A 22 -10.46 -11.12 -13.39
C ASP A 22 -9.10 -11.53 -12.80
N LYS A 23 -8.05 -11.53 -13.63
CA LYS A 23 -6.68 -11.80 -13.17
C LYS A 23 -6.20 -10.76 -12.16
N LYS A 24 -6.52 -9.48 -12.39
CA LYS A 24 -6.22 -8.40 -11.44
C LYS A 24 -6.86 -8.69 -10.07
N LYS A 25 -8.14 -9.06 -10.03
CA LYS A 25 -8.83 -9.43 -8.78
C LYS A 25 -8.21 -10.65 -8.08
N GLU A 26 -7.81 -11.67 -8.84
CA GLU A 26 -7.13 -12.84 -8.27
C GLU A 26 -5.79 -12.47 -7.62
N LEU A 27 -4.99 -11.63 -8.29
CA LEU A 27 -3.71 -11.16 -7.75
C LEU A 27 -3.88 -10.31 -6.48
N PHE A 28 -4.88 -9.42 -6.45
CA PHE A 28 -5.21 -8.67 -5.23
C PHE A 28 -5.69 -9.58 -4.11
N THR A 29 -6.48 -10.62 -4.41
CA THR A 29 -6.89 -11.63 -3.41
C THR A 29 -5.68 -12.36 -2.83
N LYS A 30 -4.72 -12.77 -3.67
CA LYS A 30 -3.47 -13.40 -3.22
C LYS A 30 -2.64 -12.47 -2.34
N ALA A 31 -2.47 -11.21 -2.75
CA ALA A 31 -1.77 -10.21 -1.96
C ALA A 31 -2.45 -9.97 -0.60
N THR A 32 -3.79 -9.91 -0.57
CA THR A 32 -4.58 -9.75 0.67
C THR A 32 -4.33 -10.88 1.66
N LEU A 33 -4.34 -12.12 1.17
CA LEU A 33 -4.09 -13.30 1.97
C LEU A 33 -2.69 -13.27 2.61
N LEU A 34 -1.67 -12.95 1.81
CA LEU A 34 -0.28 -12.89 2.28
C LEU A 34 -0.07 -11.78 3.30
N TYR A 35 -0.62 -10.59 3.06
CA TYR A 35 -0.55 -9.49 4.01
C TYR A 35 -1.25 -9.81 5.33
N THR A 36 -2.42 -10.45 5.28
CA THR A 36 -3.15 -10.87 6.49
C THR A 36 -2.38 -11.94 7.28
N MET A 37 -1.62 -12.81 6.60
CA MET A 37 -0.72 -13.75 7.26
C MET A 37 0.49 -13.04 7.88
N ALA A 38 1.05 -12.04 7.20
CA ALA A 38 2.18 -11.26 7.69
C ALA A 38 1.82 -10.41 8.92
N ASP A 39 0.60 -9.84 8.98
CA ASP A 39 0.09 -9.09 10.13
C ASP A 39 0.18 -9.89 11.44
N LYS A 40 -0.06 -11.20 11.37
CA LYS A 40 -0.05 -12.11 12.53
C LYS A 40 1.36 -12.37 13.08
N ILE A 41 2.40 -12.03 12.32
CA ILE A 41 3.80 -12.28 12.69
C ILE A 41 4.39 -11.00 13.27
N ILE A 42 4.53 -9.94 12.46
CA ILE A 42 5.03 -8.63 12.88
C ILE A 42 4.29 -7.56 12.08
N MET A 43 3.27 -6.96 12.71
CA MET A 43 2.38 -5.98 12.07
C MET A 43 2.99 -4.58 11.92
N TYR A 44 3.89 -4.19 12.83
CA TYR A 44 4.39 -2.80 12.92
C TYR A 44 5.76 -2.59 12.28
N ASP A 45 6.25 -3.53 11.46
CA ASP A 45 7.46 -3.32 10.68
C ASP A 45 7.22 -2.22 9.62
N GLN A 46 8.19 -1.32 9.49
CA GLN A 46 8.07 -0.16 8.61
C GLN A 46 7.81 -0.55 7.14
N ASN A 47 8.50 -1.58 6.64
CA ASN A 47 8.36 -2.02 5.25
C ASN A 47 7.03 -2.74 5.03
N HIS A 48 6.59 -3.49 6.04
CA HIS A 48 5.29 -4.14 6.02
C HIS A 48 4.15 -3.09 5.94
N LEU A 49 4.16 -2.09 6.83
CA LEU A 49 3.18 -0.99 6.83
C LEU A 49 3.19 -0.22 5.50
N LEU A 50 4.38 0.02 4.94
CA LEU A 50 4.51 0.65 3.62
C LEU A 50 3.88 -0.19 2.50
N GLY A 51 4.14 -1.50 2.48
CA GLY A 51 3.55 -2.44 1.52
C GLY A 51 2.02 -2.48 1.63
N ARG A 52 1.49 -2.51 2.85
CA ARG A 52 0.05 -2.44 3.15
C ARG A 52 -0.58 -1.13 2.66
N ALA A 53 0.09 0.00 2.86
CA ALA A 53 -0.38 1.30 2.41
C ALA A 53 -0.50 1.35 0.88
N TYR A 54 0.52 0.88 0.16
CA TYR A 54 0.50 0.77 -1.30
C TYR A 54 -0.58 -0.17 -1.83
N PHE A 55 -0.76 -1.33 -1.18
CA PHE A 55 -1.84 -2.26 -1.51
C PHE A 55 -3.21 -1.57 -1.43
N CYS A 56 -3.51 -0.90 -0.31
CA CYS A 56 -4.78 -0.19 -0.12
C CYS A 56 -4.97 0.98 -1.10
N LEU A 57 -3.87 1.64 -1.51
CA LEU A 57 -3.91 2.71 -2.50
C LEU A 57 -4.31 2.19 -3.89
N LEU A 58 -3.78 1.03 -4.30
CA LEU A 58 -4.00 0.46 -5.63
C LEU A 58 -5.33 -0.30 -5.77
N GLU A 59 -5.89 -0.78 -4.67
CA GLU A 59 -7.23 -1.38 -4.63
C GLU A 59 -8.35 -0.32 -4.85
N GLY A 60 -8.03 0.97 -4.69
CA GLY A 60 -8.89 2.11 -5.05
C GLY A 60 -9.95 2.46 -4.02
N ASP A 61 -10.65 1.48 -3.46
CA ASP A 61 -11.74 1.71 -2.50
C ASP A 61 -11.26 1.98 -1.06
N LYS A 62 -9.97 1.79 -0.78
CA LYS A 62 -9.41 1.83 0.58
C LYS A 62 -8.44 2.99 0.80
N MET A 63 -8.62 4.11 0.10
CA MET A 63 -7.74 5.29 0.22
C MET A 63 -7.64 5.83 1.66
N GLY A 64 -8.72 5.80 2.44
CA GLY A 64 -8.68 6.18 3.86
C GLY A 64 -7.78 5.26 4.69
N GLN A 65 -7.80 3.95 4.42
CA GLN A 65 -6.92 3.00 5.09
C GLN A 65 -5.47 3.22 4.66
N ALA A 66 -5.22 3.47 3.37
CA ALA A 66 -3.89 3.77 2.86
C ALA A 66 -3.27 4.99 3.57
N ASP A 67 -4.04 6.08 3.73
CA ASP A 67 -3.58 7.29 4.41
C ASP A 67 -3.17 7.03 5.86
N THR A 68 -3.99 6.27 6.61
CA THR A 68 -3.67 5.88 7.98
C THR A 68 -2.37 5.08 8.05
N GLN A 69 -2.16 4.12 7.14
CA GLN A 69 -0.94 3.31 7.09
C GLN A 69 0.31 4.16 6.75
N PHE A 70 0.20 5.10 5.81
CA PHE A 70 1.29 6.03 5.51
C PHE A 70 1.62 6.93 6.71
N ASN A 71 0.61 7.42 7.44
CA ASN A 71 0.82 8.21 8.65
C ASN A 71 1.55 7.41 9.75
N PHE A 72 1.25 6.11 9.91
CA PHE A 72 2.01 5.27 10.85
C PHE A 72 3.49 5.17 10.49
N VAL A 73 3.80 4.99 9.21
CA VAL A 73 5.20 4.96 8.73
C VAL A 73 5.89 6.31 8.95
N LEU A 74 5.21 7.43 8.69
CA LEU A 74 5.76 8.78 8.87
C LEU A 74 5.96 9.14 10.33
N ASN A 75 5.12 8.65 11.24
CA ASN A 75 5.30 8.82 12.68
C ASN A 75 6.56 8.11 13.19
N GLN A 76 6.95 6.99 12.58
CA GLN A 76 8.20 6.29 12.89
C GLN A 76 9.40 6.89 12.16
N SER A 77 9.22 7.31 10.92
CA SER A 77 10.27 7.82 10.04
C SER A 77 9.73 8.98 9.19
N PRO A 78 9.83 10.22 9.69
CA PRO A 78 9.25 11.40 9.03
C PRO A 78 9.80 11.64 7.62
N ASN A 79 11.03 11.19 7.35
CA ASN A 79 11.73 11.37 6.07
C ASN A 79 11.55 10.17 5.13
N ASN A 80 10.56 9.31 5.35
CA ASN A 80 10.29 8.18 4.46
C ASN A 80 9.69 8.69 3.13
N VAL A 81 10.55 8.85 2.12
CA VAL A 81 10.19 9.35 0.79
C VAL A 81 9.02 8.56 0.15
N PRO A 82 9.01 7.21 0.16
CA PRO A 82 7.88 6.44 -0.37
C PRO A 82 6.53 6.78 0.29
N SER A 83 6.48 6.97 1.61
CA SER A 83 5.25 7.33 2.31
C SER A 83 4.78 8.74 2.00
N LEU A 84 5.70 9.71 1.88
CA LEU A 84 5.37 11.07 1.47
C LEU A 84 4.74 11.08 0.07
N LEU A 85 5.35 10.37 -0.88
CA LEU A 85 4.81 10.20 -2.23
C LEU A 85 3.44 9.50 -2.21
N GLY A 86 3.27 8.48 -1.37
CA GLY A 86 2.00 7.79 -1.16
C GLY A 86 0.88 8.74 -0.72
N LYS A 87 1.15 9.63 0.24
CA LYS A 87 0.20 10.67 0.67
C LYS A 87 -0.11 11.68 -0.42
N ALA A 88 0.89 12.13 -1.17
CA ALA A 88 0.68 13.01 -2.31
C ALA A 88 -0.23 12.36 -3.36
N CYS A 89 -0.06 11.06 -3.65
CA CYS A 89 -0.96 10.32 -4.53
C CYS A 89 -2.40 10.27 -4.00
N ILE A 90 -2.60 10.10 -2.69
CA ILE A 90 -3.93 10.13 -2.07
C ILE A 90 -4.56 11.52 -2.20
N ALA A 91 -3.82 12.59 -1.89
CA ALA A 91 -4.30 13.97 -2.03
C ALA A 91 -4.68 14.28 -3.48
N PHE A 92 -3.86 13.85 -4.45
CA PHE A 92 -4.15 13.99 -5.87
C PHE A 92 -5.45 13.27 -6.28
N ASN A 93 -5.65 12.02 -5.83
CA ASN A 93 -6.87 11.26 -6.09
C ASN A 93 -8.12 11.90 -5.46
N ARG A 94 -7.97 12.60 -4.34
CA ARG A 94 -9.04 13.39 -3.69
C ARG A 94 -9.29 14.74 -4.36
N LYS A 95 -8.60 15.06 -5.46
CA LYS A 95 -8.60 16.37 -6.14
C LYS A 95 -8.06 17.52 -5.28
N ASP A 96 -7.33 17.21 -4.20
CA ASP A 96 -6.60 18.20 -3.42
C ASP A 96 -5.19 18.37 -4.01
N TYR A 97 -5.11 19.11 -5.11
CA TYR A 97 -3.85 19.32 -5.83
C TYR A 97 -2.86 20.19 -5.05
N ARG A 98 -3.35 21.05 -4.14
CA ARG A 98 -2.48 21.87 -3.27
C ARG A 98 -1.83 21.00 -2.21
N GLY A 99 -2.60 20.13 -1.56
CA GLY A 99 -2.08 19.14 -0.61
C GLY A 99 -1.17 18.10 -1.25
N ALA A 100 -1.33 17.81 -2.55
CA ALA A 100 -0.45 16.89 -3.28
C ALA A 100 0.93 17.48 -3.66
N LEU A 101 1.06 18.81 -3.69
CA LEU A 101 2.29 19.51 -4.07
C LEU A 101 3.16 19.93 -2.86
N ALA A 102 2.55 20.00 -1.68
CA ALA A 102 3.20 20.38 -0.41
C ALA A 102 4.04 19.24 0.17
#